data_AF-A0A2V7QNZ2-F1
#
_entry.id   AF-A0A2V7QNZ2-F1
#
_cell.length_a   1.000
_cell.length_b   1.000
_cell.length_c   1.000
_cell.angle_alpha   90.00
_cell.angle_beta   90.00
_cell.angle_gamma   90.00
#
_symmetry.space_group_name_H-M   'P 1'
#
loop_
_entity.id
_entity.type
_entity.pdbx_description
1 polymer ?
#
loop_
_entity_poly.entity_id
_entity_poly.type
_entity_poly.pdbx_seq_one_letter_code
_entity_poly.pdbx_strand_id
1 'polypeptide(L)'
;MPAHRIYIHLTWSTLARRPMIDVPTRAFLDEFFRRIAIQERVTIMALGFLRTHVHLLVRTAPRYDLPRLVQLLKGGSSYAASRQPANVLGLRWNREYSATSVSPRLLREPVTYIQSQSSRHPSEAIPP
;
A
#
# COMPACT_ATOMS: atom_id res chain seq x y z
N MET A 1 27.72 -8.25 -0.27
CA MET A 1 26.67 -7.23 -0.06
C MET A 1 26.08 -7.44 1.33
N PRO A 2 25.90 -6.41 2.17
CA PRO A 2 25.26 -6.61 3.47
C PRO A 2 23.79 -6.97 3.22
N ALA A 3 23.47 -8.25 3.29
CA ALA A 3 22.17 -8.80 2.98
C ALA A 3 21.20 -8.55 4.14
N HIS A 4 20.86 -7.28 4.38
CA HIS A 4 19.78 -6.96 5.29
C HIS A 4 18.46 -7.40 4.65
N ARG A 5 17.66 -8.11 5.45
CA ARG A 5 16.44 -8.77 5.03
C ARG A 5 15.31 -8.35 5.96
N ILE A 6 15.07 -7.05 6.03
CA ILE A 6 13.98 -6.46 6.83
C ILE A 6 12.79 -6.31 5.90
N TYR A 7 11.74 -7.05 6.20
CA TYR A 7 10.49 -7.02 5.45
C TYR A 7 9.34 -6.64 6.36
N ILE A 8 8.46 -5.80 5.85
CA ILE A 8 7.34 -5.25 6.61
C ILE A 8 6.10 -5.35 5.76
N HIS A 9 5.08 -5.98 6.32
CA HIS A 9 3.73 -5.90 5.81
C HIS A 9 3.06 -4.67 6.41
N LEU A 10 2.65 -3.76 5.54
CA LEU A 10 1.94 -2.54 5.89
C LEU A 10 0.51 -2.61 5.36
N THR A 11 -0.43 -2.22 6.20
CA THR A 11 -1.84 -2.16 5.82
C THR A 11 -2.50 -0.93 6.41
N TRP A 12 -3.45 -0.36 5.67
CA TRP A 12 -4.35 0.65 6.20
C TRP A 12 -5.62 0.70 5.38
N SER A 13 -6.69 1.23 5.98
CA SER A 13 -7.97 1.41 5.33
C SER A 13 -8.18 2.85 4.86
N THR A 14 -9.13 3.01 3.94
CA THR A 14 -9.82 4.28 3.68
C THR A 14 -10.56 4.75 4.94
N LEU A 15 -10.92 6.03 4.95
CA LEU A 15 -11.64 6.65 6.06
C LEU A 15 -12.98 5.94 6.28
N ALA A 16 -13.20 5.47 7.50
CA ALA A 16 -14.37 4.67 7.89
C ALA A 16 -14.61 3.44 7.00
N ARG A 17 -13.55 2.89 6.38
CA ARG A 17 -13.62 1.77 5.42
C ARG A 17 -14.61 2.02 4.27
N ARG A 18 -14.81 3.28 3.86
CA ARG A 18 -15.65 3.57 2.68
C ARG A 18 -14.96 3.08 1.40
N PRO A 19 -15.70 2.56 0.40
CA PRO A 19 -15.13 2.04 -0.83
C PRO A 19 -14.69 3.19 -1.75
N MET A 20 -13.51 3.75 -1.50
CA MET A 20 -12.99 4.95 -2.18
C MET A 20 -11.95 4.65 -3.26
N ILE A 21 -11.64 3.37 -3.49
CA ILE A 21 -10.64 2.94 -4.47
C ILE A 21 -11.35 2.24 -5.62
N ASP A 22 -11.52 2.97 -6.72
CA ASP A 22 -11.96 2.48 -8.02
C ASP A 22 -10.76 2.23 -8.96
N VAL A 23 -11.03 1.85 -10.21
CA VAL A 23 -9.98 1.55 -11.20
C VAL A 23 -9.04 2.75 -11.46
N PRO A 24 -9.55 3.98 -11.70
CA PRO A 24 -8.68 5.15 -11.85
C PRO A 24 -7.85 5.44 -10.60
N THR A 25 -8.46 5.37 -9.41
CA THR A 25 -7.76 5.63 -8.14
C THR A 25 -6.69 4.58 -7.88
N ARG A 26 -6.97 3.30 -8.17
CA ARG A 26 -5.99 2.21 -8.08
C ARG A 26 -4.79 2.46 -8.99
N ALA A 27 -5.02 2.83 -10.25
CA ALA A 27 -3.94 3.08 -11.20
C ALA A 27 -3.04 4.22 -10.72
N PHE A 28 -3.65 5.33 -10.29
CA PHE A 28 -2.93 6.44 -9.66
C PHE A 28 -2.12 6.00 -8.43
N LEU A 29 -2.72 5.21 -7.53
CA LEU A 29 -2.07 4.77 -6.30
C LEU A 29 -0.88 3.83 -6.57
N ASP A 30 -1.00 2.93 -7.54
CA ASP A 30 0.10 2.03 -7.93
C ASP A 30 1.32 2.83 -8.40
N GLU A 31 1.12 3.80 -9.30
CA GLU A 31 2.18 4.68 -9.77
C GLU A 31 2.77 5.53 -8.63
N PHE A 32 1.90 6.16 -7.83
CA PHE A 32 2.31 7.02 -6.73
C PHE A 32 3.14 6.25 -5.69
N PHE A 33 2.69 5.07 -5.26
CA PHE A 33 3.36 4.28 -4.25
C PHE A 33 4.72 3.80 -4.72
N ARG A 34 4.83 3.36 -5.98
CA ARG A 34 6.12 2.94 -6.57
C ARG A 34 7.10 4.11 -6.63
N ARG A 35 6.65 5.29 -7.04
CA ARG A 35 7.48 6.50 -7.08
C ARG A 35 8.01 6.88 -5.69
N ILE A 36 7.14 6.91 -4.67
CA ILE A 36 7.55 7.21 -3.29
C ILE A 36 8.52 6.14 -2.76
N ALA A 37 8.27 4.86 -3.03
CA ALA A 37 9.15 3.79 -2.59
C ALA A 37 10.57 3.93 -3.18
N ILE A 38 10.68 4.30 -4.47
CA ILE A 38 11.98 4.59 -5.09
C ILE A 38 12.68 5.77 -4.40
N GLN A 39 11.96 6.87 -4.17
CA GLN A 39 12.50 8.08 -3.52
C GLN A 39 13.01 7.79 -2.10
N GLU A 40 12.27 6.98 -1.34
CA GLU A 40 12.62 6.59 0.03
C GLU A 40 13.54 5.35 0.10
N ARG A 41 14.07 4.87 -1.05
CA ARG A 41 14.97 3.71 -1.16
C ARG A 41 14.39 2.42 -0.54
N VAL A 42 13.08 2.24 -0.71
CA VAL A 42 12.31 1.07 -0.28
C VAL A 42 11.95 0.22 -1.49
N THR A 43 12.08 -1.10 -1.39
CA THR A 43 11.63 -2.01 -2.46
C THR A 43 10.22 -2.52 -2.13
N ILE A 44 9.25 -2.29 -3.02
CA ILE A 44 7.93 -2.94 -2.93
C ILE A 44 8.04 -4.36 -3.48
N MET A 45 7.84 -5.36 -2.62
CA MET A 45 7.85 -6.77 -2.98
C MET A 45 6.49 -7.25 -3.50
N ALA A 46 5.41 -6.73 -2.89
CA ALA A 46 4.05 -6.98 -3.33
C ALA A 46 3.16 -5.79 -2.93
N LEU A 47 2.14 -5.54 -3.74
CA LEU A 47 1.21 -4.44 -3.58
C LEU A 47 -0.18 -4.92 -3.97
N GLY A 48 -1.14 -4.77 -3.05
CA GLY A 48 -2.52 -5.15 -3.22
C GLY A 48 -3.45 -3.99 -2.88
N PHE A 49 -4.42 -3.75 -3.75
CA PHE A 49 -5.43 -2.72 -3.60
C PHE A 49 -6.81 -3.35 -3.56
N LEU A 50 -7.58 -2.98 -2.56
CA LEU A 50 -8.98 -3.33 -2.39
C LEU A 50 -9.79 -2.03 -2.37
N ARG A 51 -11.11 -2.11 -2.48
CA ARG A 51 -11.96 -0.92 -2.50
C ARG A 51 -11.82 -0.05 -1.25
N THR A 52 -11.54 -0.66 -0.11
CA THR A 52 -11.54 0.01 1.20
C THR A 52 -10.18 0.03 1.88
N HIS A 53 -9.14 -0.60 1.34
CA HIS A 53 -7.85 -0.72 2.02
C HIS A 53 -6.74 -1.17 1.07
N VAL A 54 -5.51 -1.10 1.55
CA VAL A 54 -4.31 -1.49 0.80
C VAL A 54 -3.41 -2.38 1.63
N HIS A 55 -2.66 -3.24 0.95
CA HIS A 55 -1.63 -4.09 1.52
C HIS A 55 -0.32 -3.89 0.76
N LEU A 56 0.77 -3.65 1.49
CA LEU A 56 2.10 -3.51 0.94
C LEU A 56 3.04 -4.46 1.66
N LEU A 57 3.81 -5.25 0.93
CA LEU A 57 5.00 -5.91 1.46
C LEU A 57 6.21 -5.15 0.96
N VAL A 58 6.98 -4.57 1.86
CA VAL A 58 8.17 -3.79 1.52
C VAL A 58 9.43 -4.39 2.12
N ARG A 59 10.56 -4.22 1.43
CA ARG A 59 11.90 -4.43 1.95
C ARG A 59 12.54 -3.07 2.19
N THR A 60 13.05 -2.85 3.39
CA THR A 60 13.63 -1.57 3.82
C THR A 60 15.14 -1.67 4.04
N ALA A 61 15.82 -0.53 4.10
CA ALA A 61 17.19 -0.43 4.58
C ALA A 61 17.29 -0.70 6.10
N PRO A 62 18.47 -1.03 6.65
CA PRO A 62 18.66 -1.26 8.09
C PRO A 62 18.29 -0.05 8.95
N ARG A 63 18.54 1.15 8.41
CA ARG A 63 18.07 2.42 8.97
C ARG A 63 17.02 2.96 8.02
N TYR A 64 15.77 3.01 8.47
CA TYR A 64 14.67 3.58 7.73
C TYR A 64 13.65 4.16 8.73
N ASP A 65 12.91 5.19 8.30
CA ASP A 65 11.88 5.85 9.09
C ASP A 65 10.50 5.36 8.62
N LEU A 66 9.91 4.44 9.37
CA LEU A 66 8.60 3.87 9.00
C LEU A 66 7.48 4.92 9.05
N PRO A 67 7.33 5.72 10.13
CA PRO A 67 6.34 6.79 10.16
C PRO A 67 6.41 7.73 8.96
N ARG A 68 7.63 8.14 8.55
CA ARG A 68 7.82 9.00 7.38
C ARG A 68 7.36 8.33 6.08
N LEU A 69 7.73 7.07 5.85
CA LEU A 69 7.27 6.33 4.66
C LEU A 69 5.74 6.28 4.60
N VAL A 70 5.10 5.95 5.73
CA VAL A 70 3.64 5.89 5.82
C VAL A 70 3.01 7.27 5.63
N GLN A 71 3.60 8.33 6.17
CA GLN A 71 3.15 9.70 5.96
C GLN A 71 3.19 10.09 4.48
N LEU A 72 4.28 9.78 3.77
CA LEU A 72 4.43 10.07 2.35
C LEU A 72 3.45 9.26 1.49
N LEU A 73 3.29 7.96 1.79
CA LEU A 73 2.37 7.09 1.07
C LEU A 73 0.91 7.49 1.32
N LYS A 74 0.48 7.67 2.57
CA LYS A 74 -0.92 8.00 2.91
C LYS A 74 -1.22 9.48 2.68
N GLY A 75 -0.50 10.35 3.36
CA GLY A 75 -0.71 11.81 3.31
C GLY A 75 -0.44 12.35 1.91
N GLY A 76 0.69 11.96 1.32
CA GLY A 76 1.07 12.39 -0.03
C GLY A 76 0.08 11.93 -1.10
N SER A 77 -0.40 10.68 -1.05
CA SER A 77 -1.38 10.20 -2.04
C SER A 77 -2.74 10.88 -1.89
N SER A 78 -3.24 11.09 -0.66
CA SER A 78 -4.48 11.85 -0.44
C SER A 78 -4.38 13.26 -0.99
N TYR A 79 -3.24 13.92 -0.76
CA TYR A 79 -2.99 15.29 -1.22
C TYR A 79 -2.87 15.36 -2.75
N ALA A 80 -2.16 14.43 -3.37
CA ALA A 80 -2.03 14.41 -4.82
C ALA A 80 -3.37 14.03 -5.50
N ALA A 81 -4.10 13.06 -4.96
CA ALA A 81 -5.41 12.65 -5.48
C ALA A 81 -6.45 13.78 -5.40
N SER A 82 -6.45 14.60 -4.35
CA SER A 82 -7.42 15.71 -4.21
C SER A 82 -7.32 16.77 -5.32
N ARG A 83 -6.22 16.75 -6.09
CA ARG A 83 -5.96 17.65 -7.22
C ARG A 83 -6.23 17.00 -8.57
N GLN A 84 -6.65 15.74 -8.60
CA GLN A 84 -6.94 15.00 -9.83
C GLN A 84 -8.44 15.03 -10.11
N PRO A 85 -8.89 15.44 -11.33
CA PRO A 85 -10.30 15.35 -11.71
C PRO A 85 -10.88 13.93 -11.60
N ALA A 86 -10.03 12.92 -11.79
CA ALA A 86 -10.41 11.51 -11.71
C ALA A 86 -10.65 11.00 -10.27
N ASN A 87 -10.38 11.79 -9.23
CA ASN A 87 -10.63 11.40 -7.83
C ASN A 87 -12.11 11.59 -7.46
N VAL A 88 -12.99 10.90 -8.18
CA VAL A 88 -14.46 11.04 -8.05
C VAL A 88 -14.95 10.54 -6.69
N LEU A 89 -14.35 9.48 -6.16
CA LEU A 89 -14.74 8.89 -4.87
C LEU A 89 -14.15 9.60 -3.64
N GLY A 90 -13.30 10.61 -3.86
CA GLY A 90 -12.75 11.44 -2.79
C GLY A 90 -11.85 10.66 -1.82
N LEU A 91 -10.76 10.08 -2.34
CA LEU A 91 -9.82 9.29 -1.57
C LEU A 91 -9.40 9.97 -0.26
N ARG A 92 -9.69 9.30 0.86
CA ARG A 92 -9.19 9.66 2.19
C ARG A 92 -8.81 8.40 2.95
N TRP A 93 -7.68 8.45 3.65
CA TRP A 93 -7.23 7.34 4.50
C TRP A 93 -7.71 7.48 5.93
N ASN A 94 -7.84 6.35 6.62
CA ASN A 94 -7.94 6.35 8.08
C ASN A 94 -6.62 6.84 8.71
N ARG A 95 -6.66 7.33 9.96
CA ARG A 95 -5.46 7.84 10.65
C ARG A 95 -4.46 6.72 10.92
N GLU A 96 -4.96 5.58 11.38
CA GLU A 96 -4.17 4.42 11.79
C GLU A 96 -3.62 3.61 10.62
N TYR A 97 -2.55 2.85 10.88
CA TYR A 97 -1.98 1.85 9.99
C TYR A 97 -1.47 0.67 10.83
N SER A 98 -1.41 -0.50 10.23
CA SER A 98 -0.74 -1.66 10.81
C SER A 98 0.62 -1.88 10.16
N ALA A 99 1.59 -2.32 10.96
CA ALA A 99 2.90 -2.74 10.51
C ALA A 99 3.29 -4.04 11.20
N THR A 100 3.67 -5.04 10.41
CA THR A 100 4.06 -6.35 10.93
C THR A 100 5.34 -6.81 10.23
N SER A 101 6.33 -7.25 11.01
CA SER A 101 7.57 -7.80 10.46
C SER A 101 7.30 -9.15 9.79
N VAL A 102 8.00 -9.41 8.69
CA VAL A 102 7.85 -10.64 7.91
C VAL A 102 9.17 -11.39 7.85
N SER A 103 9.13 -12.68 8.21
CA SER A 103 10.31 -13.54 8.12
C SER A 103 10.75 -13.72 6.67
N PRO A 104 12.05 -13.56 6.34
CA PRO A 104 12.57 -13.80 5.00
C PRO A 104 12.34 -15.23 4.48
N ARG A 105 12.22 -16.21 5.38
CA ARG A 105 11.96 -17.62 5.03
C ARG A 105 10.54 -17.84 4.53
N LEU A 106 9.61 -16.95 4.90
CA LEU A 106 8.19 -17.07 4.57
C LEU A 106 7.80 -16.23 3.36
N LEU A 107 8.68 -15.45 2.74
CA LEU A 107 8.31 -14.43 1.73
C LEU A 107 7.40 -14.88 0.59
N ARG A 108 7.46 -16.16 0.18
CA ARG A 108 6.54 -16.67 -0.86
C ARG A 108 5.08 -16.58 -0.39
N GLU A 109 4.80 -16.89 0.86
CA GLU A 109 3.44 -16.91 1.41
C GLU A 109 2.81 -15.51 1.47
N PRO A 110 3.46 -14.45 2.02
CA PRO A 110 2.92 -13.10 2.01
C PRO A 110 2.76 -12.50 0.61
N VAL A 111 3.67 -12.81 -0.33
CA VAL A 111 3.52 -12.34 -1.73
C VAL A 111 2.27 -12.96 -2.35
N THR A 112 2.13 -14.29 -2.28
CA THR A 112 0.93 -14.99 -2.76
C THR A 112 -0.32 -14.52 -2.03
N TYR A 113 -0.24 -14.31 -0.72
CA TYR A 113 -1.34 -13.79 0.09
C TYR A 113 -1.83 -12.44 -0.42
N ILE A 114 -0.93 -11.49 -0.65
CA ILE A 114 -1.27 -10.14 -1.15
C ILE A 114 -1.85 -10.22 -2.57
N GLN A 115 -1.24 -11.01 -3.45
CA GLN A 115 -1.73 -11.18 -4.83
C GLN A 115 -3.12 -11.82 -4.88
N SER A 116 -3.44 -12.69 -3.92
CA SER A 116 -4.74 -13.38 -3.82
C SER A 116 -5.86 -12.58 -3.15
N GLN A 117 -5.59 -11.37 -2.62
CA GLN A 117 -6.56 -10.64 -1.78
C GLN A 117 -7.88 -10.37 -2.50
N SER A 118 -7.84 -9.95 -3.77
CA SER A 118 -9.06 -9.65 -4.54
C SER A 118 -9.95 -10.88 -4.71
N SER A 119 -9.38 -12.07 -4.90
CA SER A 119 -10.13 -13.32 -5.01
C SER A 119 -10.69 -13.80 -3.67
N ARG A 120 -9.96 -13.56 -2.56
CA ARG A 120 -10.36 -13.96 -1.21
C ARG A 120 -11.44 -13.06 -0.61
N HIS A 121 -11.49 -11.80 -1.02
CA HIS A 121 -12.45 -10.81 -0.54
C HIS A 121 -13.25 -10.23 -1.72
N PRO A 122 -14.13 -11.01 -2.35
CA PRO A 122 -14.82 -10.60 -3.58
C PRO A 122 -15.70 -9.36 -3.39
N SER A 123 -16.29 -9.15 -2.21
CA SER A 123 -17.05 -7.93 -1.89
C SER A 123 -16.19 -6.65 -1.83
N GLU A 124 -14.89 -6.83 -1.62
CA GLU A 124 -13.87 -5.78 -1.51
C GLU A 124 -13.04 -5.65 -2.79
N ALA A 125 -13.24 -6.54 -3.76
CA ALA A 125 -12.55 -6.50 -5.05
C ALA A 125 -12.93 -5.23 -5.80
N ILE A 126 -11.96 -4.62 -6.48
CA ILE A 126 -12.20 -3.45 -7.34
C ILE A 126 -12.85 -3.98 -8.62
N PRO A 127 -14.12 -3.62 -8.91
CA PRO A 127 -14.79 -4.05 -10.13
C PRO A 127 -14.09 -3.47 -11.37
N PRO A 128 -14.20 -4.12 -12.54
CA PRO A 128 -13.60 -3.65 -13.79
C PRO A 128 -14.14 -2.28 -14.23
#